data_AF-A0AAU3FA35-F1
#
_entry.id   AF-A0AAU3FA35-F1
#
_cell.length_a   1.000
_cell.length_b   1.000
_cell.length_c   1.000
_cell.angle_alpha   90.00
_cell.angle_beta   90.00
_cell.angle_gamma   90.00
#
_symmetry.space_group_name_H-M   'P 1'
#
loop_
_entity.id
_entity.type
_entity.pdbx_description
1 polymer ?
#
loop_
_entity_poly.entity_id
_entity_poly.type
_entity_poly.pdbx_seq_one_letter_code
_entity_poly.pdbx_strand_id
1 'polypeptide(L)'
;MSENASPASRPGRDERISARSRGESWKKPPRRIETSECITCDTCLRSCPSEFGAIFDRGLDVVIIPELCSGCPVCVLECPVDCIYVDEDWTPTDDDMWNHIELTAGGAA
;
A
#
# COMPACT_ATOMS: atom_id res chain seq x y z
N MET A 1 -13.16 -30.87 17.60
CA MET A 1 -14.07 -29.77 18.02
C MET A 1 -13.68 -28.60 17.15
N SER A 2 -14.36 -28.48 16.01
CA SER A 2 -13.96 -27.60 14.91
C SER A 2 -14.14 -26.14 15.30
N GLU A 3 -13.12 -25.36 15.02
CA GLU A 3 -12.92 -24.00 15.48
C GLU A 3 -14.00 -23.05 14.96
N ASN A 4 -14.55 -22.25 15.88
CA ASN A 4 -15.49 -21.18 15.61
C ASN A 4 -14.85 -20.12 14.69
N ALA A 5 -15.26 -20.08 13.43
CA ALA A 5 -15.04 -18.93 12.57
C ALA A 5 -15.97 -17.78 13.02
N SER A 6 -15.36 -16.74 13.61
CA SER A 6 -16.02 -15.52 14.05
C SER A 6 -16.23 -14.55 12.85
N PRO A 7 -17.33 -13.77 12.78
CA PRO A 7 -17.84 -13.18 11.53
C PRO A 7 -17.20 -11.81 11.12
N ALA A 8 -15.87 -11.68 11.10
CA ALA A 8 -15.21 -10.38 10.87
C ALA A 8 -13.97 -10.39 9.94
N SER A 9 -13.90 -11.32 8.99
CA SER A 9 -12.71 -11.50 8.13
C SER A 9 -12.66 -10.47 6.98
N ARG A 10 -12.11 -9.29 7.23
CA ARG A 10 -11.53 -8.48 6.14
C ARG A 10 -10.43 -9.34 5.48
N PRO A 11 -10.34 -9.38 4.14
CA PRO A 11 -9.30 -10.16 3.48
C PRO A 11 -7.93 -9.75 4.01
N GLY A 12 -7.04 -10.72 4.20
CA GLY A 12 -5.68 -10.44 4.67
C GLY A 12 -4.91 -9.58 3.68
N ARG A 13 -3.77 -9.01 4.11
CA ARG A 13 -2.86 -8.30 3.19
C ARG A 13 -2.43 -9.21 2.03
N ASP A 14 -2.09 -10.45 2.33
CA ASP A 14 -1.60 -11.44 1.37
C ASP A 14 -2.66 -11.82 0.33
N GLU A 15 -3.93 -11.88 0.74
CA GLU A 15 -5.05 -12.12 -0.16
C GLU A 15 -5.22 -10.95 -1.13
N ARG A 16 -5.08 -9.70 -0.67
CA ARG A 16 -5.11 -8.52 -1.55
C ARG A 16 -3.94 -8.49 -2.53
N ILE A 17 -2.74 -8.88 -2.09
CA ILE A 17 -1.57 -8.99 -2.97
C ILE A 17 -1.85 -10.02 -4.07
N SER A 18 -2.38 -11.19 -3.70
CA SER A 18 -2.73 -12.25 -4.66
C SER A 18 -3.84 -11.82 -5.62
N ALA A 19 -4.83 -11.06 -5.13
CA ALA A 19 -5.96 -10.60 -5.93
C ALA A 19 -5.62 -9.41 -6.84
N ARG A 20 -4.47 -8.75 -6.63
CA ARG A 20 -4.00 -7.56 -7.38
C ARG A 20 -5.11 -6.53 -7.63
N SER A 21 -5.95 -6.30 -6.62
CA SER A 21 -7.15 -5.48 -6.77
C SER A 21 -7.47 -4.69 -5.50
N ARG A 22 -8.10 -3.54 -5.73
CA ARG A 22 -8.54 -2.63 -4.67
C ARG A 22 -9.73 -3.22 -3.92
N GLY A 23 -9.77 -3.04 -2.60
CA GLY A 23 -10.93 -3.44 -1.80
C GLY A 23 -12.20 -2.71 -2.22
N GLU A 24 -13.27 -3.46 -2.53
CA GLU A 24 -14.56 -2.92 -3.01
C GLU A 24 -15.17 -1.87 -2.06
N SER A 25 -14.90 -1.98 -0.76
CA SER A 25 -15.41 -1.07 0.27
C SER A 25 -14.61 0.24 0.41
N TRP A 26 -13.48 0.40 -0.28
CA TRP A 26 -12.61 1.58 -0.14
C TRP A 26 -13.09 2.76 -0.97
N LYS A 27 -13.80 3.67 -0.30
CA LYS A 27 -14.41 4.86 -0.90
C LYS A 27 -13.45 6.00 -1.22
N LYS A 28 -12.30 6.06 -0.53
CA LYS A 28 -11.32 7.12 -0.74
C LYS A 28 -10.40 6.72 -1.89
N PRO A 29 -9.98 7.64 -2.76
CA PRO A 29 -8.92 7.39 -3.73
C PRO A 29 -7.60 7.03 -3.03
N PRO A 30 -6.70 6.31 -3.72
CA PRO A 30 -5.35 6.06 -3.22
C PRO A 30 -4.54 7.36 -3.09
N ARG A 31 -3.35 7.21 -2.51
CA ARG A 31 -2.36 8.28 -2.41
C ARG A 31 -1.22 7.99 -3.38
N ARG A 32 -0.58 9.03 -3.87
CA ARG A 32 0.60 8.95 -4.75
C ARG A 32 1.73 9.78 -4.17
N ILE A 33 2.94 9.25 -4.21
CA ILE A 33 4.16 9.98 -3.88
C ILE A 33 4.63 10.69 -5.15
N GLU A 34 4.94 11.99 -5.05
CA GLU A 34 5.58 12.73 -6.13
C GLU A 34 7.09 12.46 -6.10
N THR A 35 7.57 11.63 -7.03
CA THR A 35 8.94 11.15 -7.05
C THR A 35 9.96 12.28 -7.15
N SER A 36 9.64 13.37 -7.85
CA SER A 36 10.56 14.52 -7.97
C SER A 36 10.76 15.31 -6.66
N GLU A 37 9.87 15.13 -5.69
CA GLU A 37 9.91 15.80 -4.39
C GLU A 37 10.33 14.86 -3.25
N CYS A 38 10.20 13.55 -3.46
CA CYS A 38 10.53 12.53 -2.49
C CYS A 38 12.05 12.48 -2.20
N ILE A 39 12.39 12.42 -0.91
CA ILE A 39 13.78 12.31 -0.43
C ILE A 39 14.15 10.90 0.05
N THR A 40 13.32 9.90 -0.28
CA THR A 40 13.52 8.48 0.06
C THR A 40 13.89 8.25 1.54
N CYS A 41 13.12 8.84 2.47
CA CYS A 41 13.37 8.74 3.91
C CYS A 41 12.61 7.60 4.61
N ASP A 42 11.71 6.93 3.88
CA ASP A 42 10.89 5.78 4.28
C ASP A 42 9.96 6.00 5.48
N THR A 43 9.75 7.24 5.93
CA THR A 43 8.84 7.52 7.05
C THR A 43 7.42 7.13 6.70
N CYS A 44 6.96 7.45 5.49
CA CYS A 44 5.64 7.04 5.01
C CYS A 44 5.47 5.51 4.99
N LEU A 45 6.50 4.77 4.58
CA LEU A 45 6.51 3.30 4.55
C LEU A 45 6.32 2.72 5.95
N ARG A 46 7.07 3.21 6.95
CA ARG A 46 6.95 2.76 8.34
C ARG A 46 5.61 3.14 9.00
N SER A 47 5.02 4.26 8.60
CA SER A 47 3.76 4.76 9.16
C SER A 47 2.51 4.18 8.47
N CYS A 48 2.66 3.51 7.33
CA CYS A 48 1.54 2.85 6.67
C CYS A 48 1.00 1.72 7.56
N PRO A 49 -0.32 1.67 7.86
CA PRO A 49 -0.87 0.62 8.71
C PRO A 49 -0.54 -0.77 8.14
N SER A 50 0.00 -1.66 8.98
CA SER A 50 0.45 -3.01 8.58
C SER A 50 -0.67 -3.86 7.96
N GLU A 51 -1.93 -3.60 8.33
CA GLU A 51 -3.10 -4.18 7.68
C GLU A 51 -3.08 -3.94 6.17
N PHE A 52 -2.74 -2.73 5.73
CA PHE A 52 -2.70 -2.37 4.31
C PHE A 52 -1.32 -2.63 3.70
N GLY A 53 -0.26 -2.15 4.37
CA GLY A 53 1.14 -2.32 3.93
C GLY A 53 1.32 -1.97 2.46
N ALA A 54 0.81 -0.80 2.06
CA ALA A 54 0.62 -0.41 0.67
C ALA A 54 1.83 0.33 0.06
N ILE A 55 2.86 0.59 0.84
CA ILE A 55 4.01 1.41 0.44
C ILE A 55 5.23 0.51 0.35
N PHE A 56 5.96 0.61 -0.75
CA PHE A 56 7.11 -0.23 -1.06
C PHE A 56 8.30 0.63 -1.44
N ASP A 57 9.47 0.23 -0.98
CA ASP A 57 10.75 0.78 -1.40
C ASP A 57 11.31 -0.05 -2.56
N ARG A 58 11.77 0.63 -3.61
CA ARG A 58 12.44 0.07 -4.79
C ARG A 58 13.93 0.43 -4.85
N GLY A 59 14.48 0.95 -3.76
CA GLY A 59 15.86 1.41 -3.61
C GLY A 59 16.10 2.82 -4.16
N LEU A 60 15.56 3.13 -5.34
CA LEU A 60 15.65 4.48 -5.93
C LEU A 60 14.43 5.34 -5.63
N ASP A 61 13.26 4.71 -5.48
CA ASP A 61 11.98 5.40 -5.29
C ASP A 61 11.13 4.64 -4.25
N VAL A 62 10.31 5.40 -3.53
CA VAL A 62 9.26 4.88 -2.65
C VAL A 62 7.92 5.07 -3.35
N VAL A 63 7.14 3.99 -3.47
CA VAL A 63 5.88 3.99 -4.24
C VAL A 63 4.71 3.50 -3.40
N ILE A 64 3.52 4.02 -3.68
CA ILE A 64 2.26 3.56 -3.07
C ILE A 64 1.50 2.73 -4.10
N ILE A 65 1.13 1.51 -3.71
CA ILE A 65 0.35 0.59 -4.54
C ILE A 65 -1.13 0.92 -4.39
N PRO A 66 -1.79 1.45 -5.44
CA PRO A 66 -3.17 1.89 -5.34
C PRO A 66 -4.11 0.75 -4.97
N GLU A 67 -3.86 -0.48 -5.40
CA GLU A 67 -4.68 -1.66 -5.05
C GLU A 67 -4.62 -2.02 -3.57
N LEU A 68 -3.55 -1.62 -2.85
CA LEU A 68 -3.36 -1.90 -1.43
C LEU A 68 -3.67 -0.69 -0.54
N CYS A 69 -3.75 0.51 -1.10
CA CYS A 69 -3.89 1.76 -0.36
C CYS A 69 -5.34 2.11 -0.05
N SER A 70 -5.80 2.01 1.20
CA SER A 70 -7.18 2.38 1.58
C SER A 70 -7.53 3.89 1.48
N GLY A 71 -6.56 4.73 1.14
CA GLY A 71 -6.73 6.19 1.10
C GLY A 71 -6.70 6.87 2.48
N CYS A 72 -6.21 6.18 3.52
CA CYS A 72 -5.96 6.80 4.81
C CYS A 72 -4.92 7.93 4.70
N PRO A 73 -4.98 8.98 5.54
CA PRO A 73 -4.10 10.14 5.42
C PRO A 73 -2.78 10.02 6.22
N VAL A 74 -2.52 8.89 6.89
CA VAL A 74 -1.38 8.76 7.83
C VAL A 74 -0.04 9.07 7.15
N CYS A 75 0.22 8.52 5.97
CA CYS A 75 1.47 8.79 5.25
C CYS A 75 1.66 10.26 4.87
N VAL A 76 0.56 10.97 4.57
CA VAL A 76 0.59 12.41 4.25
C VAL A 76 1.01 13.21 5.47
N LEU A 77 0.47 12.88 6.65
CA LEU A 77 0.78 13.59 7.90
C LEU A 77 2.22 13.36 8.40
N GLU A 78 2.83 12.24 8.01
CA GLU A 78 4.15 11.81 8.47
C GLU A 78 5.26 12.14 7.46
N CYS A 79 4.92 12.65 6.28
CA CYS A 79 5.91 13.00 5.26
C CYS A 79 6.61 14.31 5.64
N PRO A 80 7.95 14.32 5.85
CA PRO A 80 8.66 15.52 6.29
C PRO A 80 8.80 16.60 5.19
N VAL A 81 8.47 16.26 3.95
CA VAL A 81 8.57 17.15 2.77
C VAL A 81 7.22 17.30 2.04
N ASP A 82 6.13 16.81 2.64
CA ASP A 82 4.76 16.95 2.12
C ASP A 82 4.53 16.49 0.66
N CYS A 83 5.33 15.54 0.16
CA CYS A 83 5.31 15.08 -1.25
C CYS A 83 4.22 14.04 -1.59
N ILE A 84 3.16 13.90 -0.78
CA ILE A 84 2.15 12.84 -0.95
C ILE A 84 0.77 13.43 -1.20
N TYR A 85 0.19 13.07 -2.34
CA TYR A 85 -1.04 13.65 -2.86
C TYR A 85 -2.18 12.64 -3.00
N VAL A 86 -3.40 13.15 -3.17
CA VAL A 86 -4.56 12.33 -3.55
C VAL A 86 -4.42 11.97 -5.02
N ASP A 87 -4.65 10.70 -5.38
CA ASP A 87 -4.61 10.25 -6.76
C ASP A 87 -6.01 9.85 -7.23
N GLU A 88 -6.76 10.83 -7.77
CA GLU A 88 -8.11 10.64 -8.29
C GLU A 88 -8.12 9.84 -9.61
N ASP A 89 -7.04 9.96 -10.39
CA ASP A 89 -6.89 9.38 -11.74
C ASP A 89 -5.93 8.18 -11.75
N TRP A 90 -5.83 7.48 -10.62
CA TRP A 90 -4.89 6.37 -10.44
C TRP A 90 -5.07 5.28 -11.50
N THR A 91 -3.95 4.71 -11.93
CA THR A 91 -3.93 3.58 -12.87
C THR A 91 -3.51 2.30 -12.16
N PRO A 92 -3.96 1.12 -12.62
CA PRO A 92 -3.48 -0.15 -12.09
C PRO A 92 -1.97 -0.28 -12.13
N THR A 93 -1.42 -0.92 -11.09
CA THR A 93 0.00 -1.24 -10.96
C THR A 93 0.43 -2.21 -12.06
N ASP A 94 1.59 -1.95 -12.66
CA ASP A 94 2.16 -2.80 -13.71
C ASP A 94 2.68 -4.16 -13.17
N ASP A 95 2.85 -5.12 -14.09
CA ASP A 95 3.28 -6.48 -13.74
C ASP A 95 4.69 -6.54 -13.13
N ASP A 96 5.60 -5.64 -13.53
CA ASP A 96 6.97 -5.62 -13.00
C ASP A 96 6.96 -5.23 -11.51
N MET A 97 6.12 -4.28 -11.14
CA MET A 97 5.93 -3.89 -9.74
C MET A 97 5.24 -5.00 -8.94
N TRP A 98 4.27 -5.72 -9.50
CA TRP A 98 3.66 -6.88 -8.83
C TRP A 98 4.68 -7.98 -8.53
N ASN A 99 5.57 -8.27 -9.48
CA ASN A 99 6.66 -9.24 -9.27
C ASN A 99 7.57 -8.82 -8.09
N HIS A 100 7.89 -7.53 -7.97
CA HIS A 100 8.66 -7.00 -6.83
C HIS A 100 7.92 -7.17 -5.49
N ILE A 101 6.62 -6.88 -5.47
CA ILE A 101 5.78 -7.01 -4.27
C ILE A 101 5.75 -8.47 -3.81
N GLU A 102 5.51 -9.41 -4.71
CA GLU A 102 5.42 -10.84 -4.35
C GLU A 102 6.75 -11.37 -3.79
N LEU A 103 7.88 -10.94 -4.34
CA LEU A 103 9.21 -11.31 -3.85
C LEU A 103 9.52 -10.71 -2.46
N THR A 104 9.08 -9.49 -2.20
CA THR A 104 9.38 -8.77 -0.95
C THR A 104 8.38 -9.06 0.17
N ALA A 105 7.12 -9.30 -0.16
CA ALA A 105 6.07 -9.68 0.80
C ALA A 105 6.28 -11.09 1.37
N GLY A 106 6.87 -12.01 0.60
CA GLY A 106 7.22 -13.36 1.06
C GLY A 106 8.49 -13.45 1.93
N GLY A 107 9.20 -12.33 2.15
CA GLY A 107 10.50 -12.31 2.82
C GLY A 107 10.53 -11.68 4.23
N ALA A 108 9.41 -11.15 4.73
CA ALA A 108 9.33 -10.56 6.07
C ALA A 108 8.76 -11.58 7.08
N ALA A 109 9.63 -12.47 7.56
CA ALA A 109 9.43 -13.28 8.76
C ALA A 109 10.29 -12.72 9.90
#